data_AF-A0A1E8F8N9-F1
#
_entry.id   AF-A0A1E8F8N9-F1
#
_cell.length_a   1.000
_cell.length_b   1.000
_cell.length_c   1.000
_cell.angle_alpha   90.00
_cell.angle_beta   90.00
_cell.angle_gamma   90.00
#
_symmetry.space_group_name_H-M   'P 1'
#
loop_
_entity.id
_entity.type
_entity.pdbx_description
1 polymer ?
#
loop_
_entity_poly.entity_id
_entity_poly.type
_entity_poly.pdbx_seq_one_letter_code
_entity_poly.pdbx_strand_id
1 'polypeptide(L)'
;MKNWFCYALLMLTGLTNMVNANGAPDVPASPLQIAFLADIHLHDPYQAAEGLNAESLPRDPVTQQPLLLRSMNAQLHSTRLFNENYWVLRAALTDIARRGIKLVALPGDFSDDGQPANVKALNRLLNDYAERYGMRFYAINGNHDPVRPFSRPGGKKDFLAAGGSELAVVSRHHADCVARRTPYCTDELQEWGYAEIADTLSAHGFLPHPDDMWFETPFGTTDFTQRHWQWCDDDNVSDSCIAMPDMSYVAEPVEGIWLLAIDANVYEPTGKLSDGQFKGSGNAGYNALINAKPGLLSWITDVARRARQQHKKLIAFSHFPMADFYDHKAQEMAAIFGPGAMQMARIPSEDTTTALAATGVKLHFAGHMHLYDVAVSRHKNLLNVQVPSLAAYQPGYTVITLSQQQNTAQIDTVLINDVPDFTRWFALYQKEWQARRAGSVSPWHADILDVTSYGDFTDAHLRQVIRQRYLPREWPAAIATLFAQHTINEVLVSTGCSLAEESRSHYLQPYLPMNALHLADDFYRARNAGAMATFSLPVAFYLRMAELLSTRQCSNPTTFTEPQQLRRLLMLISESVTRSPGDPQHIEYAFD
;
A
#
# COMPACT_ATOMS: atom_id res chain seq x y z
N MET A 1 75.71 63.35 25.01
CA MET A 1 75.91 63.06 23.59
C MET A 1 74.57 62.63 22.99
N LYS A 2 74.07 63.44 22.04
CA LYS A 2 72.96 63.27 21.08
C LYS A 2 71.55 63.04 21.66
N ASN A 3 70.67 64.07 21.74
CA ASN A 3 69.84 64.71 20.67
C ASN A 3 68.80 63.73 20.08
N TRP A 4 67.52 64.03 19.84
CA TRP A 4 66.68 65.24 19.89
C TRP A 4 65.23 64.79 19.56
N PHE A 5 64.23 65.58 19.98
CA PHE A 5 62.95 65.99 19.31
C PHE A 5 62.42 65.19 18.09
N CYS A 6 61.11 65.00 17.85
CA CYS A 6 60.05 66.02 17.85
C CYS A 6 58.65 65.40 17.62
N TYR A 7 57.63 66.17 17.99
CA TYR A 7 56.19 66.03 17.73
C TYR A 7 55.82 66.07 16.24
N ALA A 8 54.68 65.46 15.87
CA ALA A 8 53.69 66.07 14.97
C ALA A 8 52.32 65.35 15.04
N LEU A 9 51.33 66.09 15.53
CA LEU A 9 49.89 65.87 15.44
C LEU A 9 49.42 66.68 14.22
N LEU A 10 48.66 66.12 13.26
CA LEU A 10 47.59 66.86 12.55
C LEU A 10 46.74 65.97 11.61
N MET A 11 45.43 66.05 11.89
CA MET A 11 44.22 65.78 11.12
C MET A 11 44.31 65.57 9.59
N LEU A 12 43.50 64.65 9.06
CA LEU A 12 42.45 64.96 8.06
C LEU A 12 41.45 63.79 7.85
N THR A 13 40.19 64.04 8.21
CA THR A 13 38.92 63.68 7.54
C THR A 13 38.74 62.32 6.82
N GLY A 14 37.80 61.52 7.34
CA GLY A 14 36.60 61.06 6.62
C GLY A 14 36.76 59.93 5.59
N LEU A 15 36.38 58.71 5.99
CA LEU A 15 35.60 57.77 5.16
C LEU A 15 35.09 56.63 6.05
N THR A 16 33.77 56.62 6.23
CA THR A 16 32.97 55.50 6.70
C THR A 16 33.32 54.22 5.95
N ASN A 17 33.64 53.14 6.65
CA ASN A 17 33.40 51.81 6.14
C ASN A 17 32.98 50.88 7.27
N MET A 18 31.78 50.34 7.09
CA MET A 18 31.15 49.33 7.91
C MET A 18 32.08 48.11 8.01
N VAL A 19 32.39 47.69 9.23
CA VAL A 19 32.94 46.35 9.44
C VAL A 19 31.76 45.39 9.53
N ASN A 20 31.69 44.56 8.51
CA ASN A 20 30.71 43.50 8.29
C ASN A 20 30.48 42.65 9.53
N ALA A 21 29.20 42.39 9.77
CA ALA A 21 28.74 41.25 10.55
C ALA A 21 29.30 39.96 9.92
N ASN A 22 30.01 39.17 10.72
CA ASN A 22 30.27 37.78 10.40
C ASN A 22 28.95 37.02 10.48
N GLY A 23 28.19 37.03 9.38
CA GLY A 23 27.18 36.01 9.13
C GLY A 23 27.91 34.69 8.95
N ALA A 24 27.65 33.73 9.84
CA ALA A 24 27.89 32.34 9.53
C ALA A 24 27.21 32.03 8.17
N PRO A 25 27.82 31.24 7.29
CA PRO A 25 27.14 30.85 6.05
C PRO A 25 25.81 30.19 6.44
N ASP A 26 24.70 30.74 5.95
CA ASP A 26 23.39 30.09 6.00
C ASP A 26 23.56 28.70 5.40
N VAL A 27 23.60 27.68 6.27
CA VAL A 27 23.40 26.31 5.81
C VAL A 27 22.00 26.30 5.24
N PRO A 28 21.80 26.05 3.93
CA PRO A 28 20.46 26.02 3.36
C PRO A 28 19.64 25.04 4.19
N ALA A 29 18.56 25.51 4.81
CA ALA A 29 17.66 24.65 5.56
C ALA A 29 17.25 23.51 4.63
N SER A 30 17.42 22.26 5.06
CA SER A 30 17.02 21.12 4.24
C SER A 30 15.54 21.26 3.85
N PRO A 31 15.16 20.92 2.60
CA PRO A 31 13.77 21.03 2.18
C PRO A 31 12.90 20.16 3.09
N LEU A 32 11.69 20.63 3.42
CA LEU A 32 10.79 19.86 4.26
C LEU A 32 10.26 18.67 3.46
N GLN A 33 10.43 17.48 4.00
CA GLN A 33 10.01 16.23 3.38
C GLN A 33 9.07 15.45 4.29
N ILE A 34 8.08 14.79 3.70
CA ILE A 34 7.18 13.85 4.37
C ILE A 34 7.19 12.54 3.58
N ALA A 35 7.40 11.41 4.26
CA ALA A 35 7.32 10.09 3.66
C ALA A 35 5.94 9.45 3.90
N PHE A 36 5.45 8.65 2.97
CA PHE A 36 4.19 7.91 3.04
C PHE A 36 4.48 6.42 2.89
N LEU A 37 4.13 5.64 3.92
CA LEU A 37 4.27 4.18 3.97
C LEU A 37 2.88 3.54 4.11
N ALA A 38 2.33 3.01 3.03
CA ALA A 38 1.03 2.38 3.02
C ALA A 38 1.13 0.85 2.98
N ASP A 39 0.10 0.16 3.49
CA ASP A 39 -0.05 -1.29 3.36
C ASP A 39 1.20 -2.07 3.79
N ILE A 40 1.73 -1.73 4.96
CA ILE A 40 2.90 -2.39 5.53
C ILE A 40 2.57 -3.85 5.88
N HIS A 41 1.35 -4.08 6.39
CA HIS A 41 0.86 -5.38 6.83
C HIS A 41 1.84 -6.08 7.76
N LEU A 42 2.35 -5.37 8.78
CA LEU A 42 3.35 -5.92 9.69
C LEU A 42 2.78 -7.18 10.35
N HIS A 43 3.48 -8.28 10.18
CA HIS A 43 3.36 -9.48 11.00
C HIS A 43 4.68 -9.63 11.77
N ASP A 44 4.64 -9.63 13.11
CA ASP A 44 5.82 -9.88 13.95
C ASP A 44 5.83 -11.35 14.40
N PRO A 45 6.65 -12.22 13.78
CA PRO A 45 6.60 -13.66 14.06
C PRO A 45 7.14 -14.02 15.44
N TYR A 46 7.92 -13.15 16.07
CA TYR A 46 8.47 -13.38 17.40
C TYR A 46 7.42 -13.11 18.46
N GLN A 47 6.80 -11.92 18.41
CA GLN A 47 5.73 -11.53 19.32
C GLN A 47 4.52 -12.47 19.16
N ALA A 48 4.15 -12.83 17.93
CA ALA A 48 3.03 -13.73 17.68
C ALA A 48 3.26 -15.17 18.20
N ALA A 49 4.51 -15.58 18.40
CA ALA A 49 4.86 -16.88 18.98
C ALA A 49 4.72 -16.92 20.52
N GLU A 50 4.55 -15.78 21.19
CA GLU A 50 4.48 -15.72 22.65
C GLU A 50 3.34 -16.56 23.21
N GLY A 51 3.66 -17.35 24.25
CA GLY A 51 2.70 -18.22 24.93
C GLY A 51 2.37 -19.53 24.19
N LEU A 52 2.92 -19.77 23.00
CA LEU A 52 2.77 -21.03 22.27
C LEU A 52 3.86 -22.04 22.63
N ASN A 53 3.60 -23.34 22.38
CA ASN A 53 4.62 -24.38 22.55
C ASN A 53 5.73 -24.24 21.52
N ALA A 54 6.93 -23.84 21.97
CA ALA A 54 8.10 -23.63 21.13
C ALA A 54 8.58 -24.88 20.37
N GLU A 55 8.25 -26.10 20.80
CA GLU A 55 8.61 -27.33 20.08
C GLU A 55 7.79 -27.53 18.80
N SER A 56 6.57 -26.98 18.76
CA SER A 56 5.69 -27.08 17.60
C SER A 56 6.00 -26.04 16.52
N LEU A 57 6.80 -25.02 16.86
CA LEU A 57 7.09 -23.88 16.00
C LEU A 57 8.48 -24.00 15.35
N PRO A 58 8.65 -23.49 14.12
CA PRO A 58 9.98 -23.32 13.55
C PRO A 58 10.82 -22.39 14.44
N ARG A 59 12.13 -22.54 14.35
CA ARG A 59 13.09 -21.70 15.07
C ARG A 59 13.83 -20.82 14.08
N ASP A 60 14.06 -19.57 14.47
CA ASP A 60 14.91 -18.68 13.72
C ASP A 60 16.31 -19.32 13.55
N PRO A 61 16.85 -19.41 12.32
CA PRO A 61 18.12 -20.09 12.08
C PRO A 61 19.32 -19.51 12.83
N VAL A 62 19.25 -18.24 13.22
CA VAL A 62 20.35 -17.51 13.88
C VAL A 62 20.12 -17.42 15.39
N THR A 63 18.95 -16.92 15.84
CA THR A 63 18.69 -16.68 17.28
C THR A 63 18.10 -17.88 18.00
N GLN A 64 17.65 -18.91 17.26
CA GLN A 64 16.98 -20.11 17.79
C GLN A 64 15.66 -19.84 18.54
N GLN A 65 15.17 -18.60 18.51
CA GLN A 65 13.87 -18.23 19.07
C GLN A 65 12.74 -18.85 18.25
N PRO A 66 11.63 -19.25 18.90
CA PRO A 66 10.46 -19.75 18.18
C PRO A 66 9.84 -18.65 17.32
N LEU A 67 9.32 -19.03 16.16
CA LEU A 67 8.67 -18.13 15.21
C LEU A 67 7.27 -18.63 14.88
N LEU A 68 6.29 -17.74 14.83
CA LEU A 68 4.99 -18.02 14.25
C LEU A 68 4.90 -17.42 12.85
N LEU A 69 5.47 -18.10 11.86
CA LEU A 69 5.44 -17.68 10.46
C LEU A 69 4.15 -18.13 9.78
N ARG A 70 3.63 -17.35 8.84
CA ARG A 70 2.66 -17.83 7.83
C ARG A 70 3.36 -18.82 6.91
N SER A 71 2.68 -19.88 6.46
CA SER A 71 3.30 -20.80 5.48
C SER A 71 3.61 -20.06 4.17
N MET A 72 4.63 -20.51 3.44
CA MET A 72 4.92 -19.98 2.11
C MET A 72 3.72 -20.18 1.19
N ASN A 73 3.04 -21.32 1.29
CA ASN A 73 1.79 -21.55 0.57
C ASN A 73 0.72 -20.50 0.87
N ALA A 74 0.55 -20.09 2.13
CA ALA A 74 -0.37 -19.01 2.49
C ALA A 74 0.06 -17.68 1.85
N GLN A 75 1.37 -17.38 1.84
CA GLN A 75 1.90 -16.18 1.16
C GLN A 75 1.54 -16.18 -0.33
N LEU A 76 1.74 -17.31 -1.03
CA LEU A 76 1.51 -17.43 -2.47
C LEU A 76 0.03 -17.39 -2.90
N HIS A 77 -0.91 -17.59 -1.97
CA HIS A 77 -2.35 -17.46 -2.21
C HIS A 77 -2.93 -16.11 -1.76
N SER A 78 -2.09 -15.25 -1.19
CA SER A 78 -2.43 -13.91 -0.74
C SER A 78 -1.94 -12.86 -1.75
N THR A 79 -2.64 -11.73 -1.86
CA THR A 79 -2.20 -10.58 -2.66
C THR A 79 -1.09 -9.77 -1.98
N ARG A 80 -0.58 -10.25 -0.84
CA ARG A 80 0.54 -9.69 -0.09
C ARG A 80 1.34 -10.78 0.59
N LEU A 81 2.62 -10.51 0.77
CA LEU A 81 3.49 -11.23 1.70
C LEU A 81 3.06 -10.94 3.14
N PHE A 82 3.44 -11.83 4.05
CA PHE A 82 3.15 -11.69 5.47
C PHE A 82 4.43 -11.58 6.29
N ASN A 83 5.36 -12.51 6.11
CA ASN A 83 6.48 -12.69 7.02
C ASN A 83 7.58 -11.65 6.77
N GLU A 84 7.98 -11.45 5.51
CA GLU A 84 9.10 -10.58 5.16
C GLU A 84 8.83 -9.09 5.43
N ASN A 85 7.56 -8.73 5.68
CA ASN A 85 7.12 -7.41 6.13
C ASN A 85 7.89 -6.95 7.38
N TYR A 86 8.28 -7.90 8.25
CA TYR A 86 9.13 -7.65 9.42
C TYR A 86 10.49 -7.01 9.06
N TRP A 87 11.10 -7.41 7.94
CA TRP A 87 12.41 -6.94 7.50
C TRP A 87 12.31 -5.67 6.65
N VAL A 88 11.41 -5.66 5.67
CA VAL A 88 11.28 -4.54 4.72
C VAL A 88 10.82 -3.25 5.42
N LEU A 89 9.96 -3.33 6.44
CA LEU A 89 9.58 -2.14 7.21
C LEU A 89 10.79 -1.46 7.87
N ARG A 90 11.67 -2.26 8.47
CA ARG A 90 12.92 -1.75 9.10
C ARG A 90 13.86 -1.17 8.05
N ALA A 91 13.97 -1.80 6.89
CA ALA A 91 14.77 -1.29 5.78
C ALA A 91 14.23 0.06 5.28
N ALA A 92 12.92 0.17 5.08
CA ALA A 92 12.27 1.40 4.64
C ALA A 92 12.43 2.53 5.67
N LEU A 93 12.15 2.29 6.96
CA LEU A 93 12.36 3.28 8.01
C LEU A 93 13.83 3.71 8.14
N THR A 94 14.78 2.78 7.96
CA THR A 94 16.22 3.11 7.95
C THR A 94 16.59 3.96 6.75
N ASP A 95 16.02 3.69 5.58
CA ASP A 95 16.23 4.51 4.38
C ASP A 95 15.69 5.93 4.58
N ILE A 96 14.47 6.06 5.10
CA ILE A 96 13.83 7.35 5.44
C ILE A 96 14.70 8.10 6.46
N ALA A 97 15.23 7.42 7.48
CA ALA A 97 16.10 8.01 8.49
C ALA A 97 17.41 8.52 7.89
N ARG A 98 18.03 7.73 7.01
CA ARG A 98 19.25 8.07 6.29
C ARG A 98 19.06 9.29 5.38
N ARG A 99 17.87 9.46 4.81
CA ARG A 99 17.49 10.65 4.03
C ARG A 99 17.22 11.89 4.89
N GLY A 100 17.19 11.75 6.22
CA GLY A 100 16.93 12.84 7.15
C GLY A 100 15.45 13.24 7.25
N ILE A 101 14.54 12.47 6.65
CA ILE A 101 13.10 12.74 6.67
C ILE A 101 12.58 12.50 8.10
N LYS A 102 11.86 13.48 8.65
CA LYS A 102 11.35 13.44 10.04
C LYS A 102 9.86 13.17 10.14
N LEU A 103 9.07 13.55 9.14
CA LEU A 103 7.62 13.35 9.14
C LEU A 103 7.27 12.13 8.29
N VAL A 104 6.52 11.19 8.86
CA VAL A 104 6.12 9.95 8.18
C VAL A 104 4.63 9.73 8.39
N ALA A 105 3.87 9.63 7.31
CA ALA A 105 2.46 9.28 7.31
C ALA A 105 2.26 7.79 6.98
N LEU A 106 1.29 7.14 7.63
CA LEU A 106 0.94 5.74 7.42
C LEU A 106 -0.51 5.64 6.92
N PRO A 107 -0.76 5.59 5.60
CA PRO A 107 -2.09 5.50 4.98
C PRO A 107 -2.74 4.10 5.13
N GLY A 108 -2.92 3.64 6.37
CA GLY A 108 -3.60 2.40 6.69
C GLY A 108 -2.86 1.11 6.36
N ASP A 109 -3.44 0.03 6.88
CA ASP A 109 -2.94 -1.35 6.81
C ASP A 109 -1.49 -1.44 7.27
N PHE A 110 -1.19 -0.80 8.40
CA PHE A 110 0.13 -0.87 9.02
C PHE A 110 0.37 -2.20 9.74
N SER A 111 -0.69 -2.96 10.05
CA SER A 111 -0.67 -4.23 10.76
C SER A 111 -1.39 -5.35 10.00
N ASP A 112 -0.99 -6.60 10.24
CA ASP A 112 -1.77 -7.77 9.82
C ASP A 112 -2.93 -8.03 10.79
N ASP A 113 -4.15 -7.74 10.33
CA ASP A 113 -5.45 -7.96 10.99
C ASP A 113 -5.60 -7.33 12.39
N GLY A 114 -4.89 -6.23 12.68
CA GLY A 114 -4.96 -5.52 13.97
C GLY A 114 -4.54 -6.37 15.14
N GLN A 115 -3.77 -7.42 14.90
CA GLN A 115 -3.44 -8.37 15.95
C GLN A 115 -2.55 -7.69 17.02
N PRO A 116 -2.75 -7.98 18.32
CA PRO A 116 -1.95 -7.41 19.39
C PRO A 116 -0.45 -7.57 19.15
N ALA A 117 -0.03 -8.72 18.63
CA ALA A 117 1.38 -8.96 18.33
C ALA A 117 1.95 -7.89 17.39
N ASN A 118 1.18 -7.57 16.36
CA ASN A 118 1.59 -6.72 15.26
C ASN A 118 1.51 -5.25 15.65
N VAL A 119 0.42 -4.84 16.31
CA VAL A 119 0.20 -3.45 16.74
C VAL A 119 1.21 -3.05 17.83
N LYS A 120 1.47 -3.92 18.81
CA LYS A 120 2.50 -3.66 19.84
C LYS A 120 3.92 -3.64 19.24
N ALA A 121 4.21 -4.53 18.30
CA ALA A 121 5.50 -4.56 17.60
C ALA A 121 5.72 -3.29 16.78
N LEU A 122 4.70 -2.83 16.05
CA LEU A 122 4.73 -1.57 15.34
C LEU A 122 4.99 -0.41 16.30
N ASN A 123 4.23 -0.29 17.39
CA ASN A 123 4.42 0.77 18.39
C ASN A 123 5.87 0.84 18.89
N ARG A 124 6.46 -0.30 19.29
CA ARG A 124 7.86 -0.33 19.74
C ARG A 124 8.84 0.09 18.64
N LEU A 125 8.59 -0.35 17.40
CA LEU A 125 9.45 0.01 16.27
C LEU A 125 9.37 1.51 15.96
N LEU A 126 8.17 2.08 15.91
CA LEU A 126 7.98 3.50 15.64
C LEU A 126 8.58 4.35 16.76
N ASN A 127 8.40 3.99 18.03
CA ASN A 127 9.03 4.67 19.16
C ASN A 127 10.56 4.63 19.09
N ASP A 128 11.16 3.49 18.74
CA ASP A 128 12.62 3.38 18.56
C ASP A 128 13.13 4.34 17.46
N TYR A 129 12.43 4.46 16.33
CA TYR A 129 12.81 5.41 15.28
C TYR A 129 12.53 6.88 15.66
N ALA A 130 11.49 7.13 16.44
CA ALA A 130 11.22 8.45 17.00
C ALA A 130 12.36 8.88 17.94
N GLU A 131 12.78 8.01 18.86
CA GLU A 131 13.86 8.28 19.81
C GLU A 131 15.23 8.44 19.14
N ARG A 132 15.59 7.51 18.23
CA ARG A 132 16.92 7.51 17.61
C ARG A 132 17.10 8.55 16.51
N TYR A 133 16.03 8.87 15.78
CA TYR A 133 16.11 9.71 14.59
C TYR A 133 15.21 10.95 14.63
N GLY A 134 14.45 11.18 15.71
CA GLY A 134 13.54 12.32 15.80
C GLY A 134 12.40 12.25 14.79
N MET A 135 11.98 11.04 14.41
CA MET A 135 10.84 10.84 13.52
C MET A 135 9.51 11.05 14.26
N ARG A 136 8.52 11.56 13.54
CA ARG A 136 7.13 11.70 13.99
C ARG A 136 6.22 10.99 13.00
N PHE A 137 5.33 10.17 13.54
CA PHE A 137 4.46 9.30 12.75
C PHE A 137 3.01 9.77 12.82
N TYR A 138 2.33 9.77 11.68
CA TYR A 138 0.94 10.18 11.51
C TYR A 138 0.17 9.03 10.85
N ALA A 139 -0.42 8.16 11.65
CA ALA A 139 -1.15 6.99 11.19
C ALA A 139 -2.63 7.28 10.99
N ILE A 140 -3.25 6.51 10.11
CA ILE A 140 -4.69 6.36 9.99
C ILE A 140 -5.01 4.90 9.70
N ASN A 141 -6.18 4.41 10.09
CA ASN A 141 -6.53 2.98 9.97
C ASN A 141 -6.85 2.59 8.53
N GLY A 142 -6.42 1.39 8.14
CA GLY A 142 -6.92 0.65 7.00
C GLY A 142 -7.89 -0.47 7.38
N ASN A 143 -8.29 -1.29 6.41
CA ASN A 143 -9.27 -2.35 6.64
C ASN A 143 -8.69 -3.64 7.27
N HIS A 144 -7.36 -3.74 7.38
CA HIS A 144 -6.63 -4.78 8.09
C HIS A 144 -6.03 -4.28 9.40
N ASP A 145 -6.16 -2.99 9.74
CA ASP A 145 -5.86 -2.53 11.11
C ASP A 145 -7.01 -2.99 12.01
N PRO A 146 -8.13 -2.28 12.21
CA PRO A 146 -9.33 -2.95 12.65
C PRO A 146 -9.95 -3.70 11.47
N VAL A 147 -9.92 -5.04 11.49
CA VAL A 147 -10.74 -5.82 10.54
C VAL A 147 -12.23 -5.65 10.80
N ARG A 148 -12.61 -5.25 12.02
CA ARG A 148 -13.96 -4.94 12.50
C ARG A 148 -13.90 -3.80 13.51
N PRO A 149 -15.01 -3.06 13.74
CA PRO A 149 -14.96 -1.87 14.59
C PRO A 149 -14.63 -2.19 16.06
N PHE A 150 -14.99 -3.39 16.51
CA PHE A 150 -14.77 -3.87 17.87
C PHE A 150 -13.99 -5.18 17.87
N SER A 151 -13.21 -5.38 18.95
CA SER A 151 -12.39 -6.56 19.16
C SER A 151 -13.20 -7.85 19.09
N ARG A 152 -12.63 -8.85 18.40
CA ARG A 152 -13.26 -10.17 18.25
C ARG A 152 -12.24 -11.30 18.27
N PRO A 153 -12.65 -12.55 18.57
CA PRO A 153 -11.76 -13.68 18.43
C PRO A 153 -11.26 -13.83 16.99
N GLY A 154 -9.93 -13.83 16.83
CA GLY A 154 -9.23 -14.01 15.56
C GLY A 154 -8.41 -15.30 15.50
N GLY A 155 -7.67 -15.47 14.40
CA GLY A 155 -6.78 -16.60 14.17
C GLY A 155 -6.70 -17.05 12.70
N LYS A 156 -5.75 -17.94 12.40
CA LYS A 156 -5.56 -18.49 11.06
C LYS A 156 -5.20 -19.98 11.11
N LYS A 157 -5.31 -20.68 9.98
CA LYS A 157 -5.17 -22.15 9.88
C LYS A 157 -3.85 -22.64 9.26
N ASP A 158 -3.05 -21.68 8.82
CA ASP A 158 -1.99 -21.83 7.83
C ASP A 158 -0.69 -21.15 8.30
N PHE A 159 -0.39 -21.28 9.59
CA PHE A 159 0.94 -21.00 10.12
C PHE A 159 1.88 -22.18 9.91
N LEU A 160 3.18 -21.93 9.81
CA LEU A 160 4.19 -22.94 9.56
C LEU A 160 4.59 -23.67 10.85
N ALA A 161 4.54 -24.99 10.86
CA ALA A 161 4.98 -25.83 11.96
C ALA A 161 6.47 -26.16 11.85
N ALA A 162 7.09 -26.59 12.96
CA ALA A 162 8.49 -27.03 12.99
C ALA A 162 8.81 -28.11 11.92
N GLY A 163 7.85 -29.00 11.65
CA GLY A 163 7.95 -30.08 10.67
C GLY A 163 7.62 -29.68 9.22
N GLY A 164 7.28 -28.41 8.95
CA GLY A 164 6.93 -27.94 7.61
C GLY A 164 5.46 -28.11 7.20
N SER A 165 4.59 -28.64 8.06
CA SER A 165 3.15 -28.64 7.82
C SER A 165 2.50 -27.31 8.23
N GLU A 166 1.28 -27.07 7.76
CA GLU A 166 0.45 -25.97 8.28
C GLU A 166 -0.16 -26.33 9.64
N LEU A 167 -0.28 -25.35 10.53
CA LEU A 167 -0.91 -25.46 11.84
C LEU A 167 -1.87 -24.29 12.08
N ALA A 168 -2.98 -24.59 12.75
CA ALA A 168 -3.97 -23.57 13.11
C ALA A 168 -3.65 -22.97 14.47
N VAL A 169 -3.48 -21.64 14.51
CA VAL A 169 -3.35 -20.86 15.75
C VAL A 169 -4.47 -19.84 15.80
N VAL A 170 -5.16 -19.80 16.92
CA VAL A 170 -6.33 -18.93 17.12
C VAL A 170 -6.28 -18.27 18.49
N SER A 171 -7.08 -17.23 18.70
CA SER A 171 -7.27 -16.61 20.01
C SER A 171 -8.00 -17.54 20.99
N ARG A 172 -7.84 -17.30 22.30
CA ARG A 172 -8.36 -18.21 23.36
C ARG A 172 -9.88 -18.32 23.35
N HIS A 173 -10.56 -17.26 22.95
CA HIS A 173 -12.03 -17.21 22.83
C HIS A 173 -12.54 -17.63 21.45
N HIS A 174 -11.66 -17.99 20.51
CA HIS A 174 -12.07 -18.50 19.21
C HIS A 174 -12.74 -19.88 19.35
N ALA A 175 -13.78 -20.15 18.55
CA ALA A 175 -14.55 -21.38 18.62
C ALA A 175 -13.69 -22.65 18.53
N ASP A 176 -12.66 -22.65 17.69
CA ASP A 176 -11.75 -23.79 17.55
C ASP A 176 -10.85 -24.01 18.79
N CYS A 177 -10.51 -22.95 19.55
CA CYS A 177 -9.81 -23.10 20.83
C CYS A 177 -10.75 -23.64 21.91
N VAL A 178 -11.92 -23.01 22.05
CA VAL A 178 -12.94 -23.40 23.05
C VAL A 178 -13.37 -24.85 22.86
N ALA A 179 -13.59 -25.27 21.60
CA ALA A 179 -13.94 -26.64 21.24
C ALA A 179 -12.74 -27.61 21.21
N ARG A 180 -11.52 -27.15 21.57
CA ARG A 180 -10.27 -27.94 21.57
C ARG A 180 -9.96 -28.62 20.23
N ARG A 181 -10.32 -27.97 19.11
CA ARG A 181 -9.99 -28.43 17.74
C ARG A 181 -8.55 -28.11 17.36
N THR A 182 -7.93 -27.16 18.04
CA THR A 182 -6.48 -26.91 18.01
C THR A 182 -5.97 -26.73 19.44
N PRO A 183 -4.78 -27.26 19.78
CA PRO A 183 -4.14 -26.97 21.06
C PRO A 183 -3.38 -25.64 21.07
N TYR A 184 -3.27 -24.95 19.92
CA TYR A 184 -2.48 -23.73 19.78
C TYR A 184 -3.38 -22.51 19.90
N CYS A 185 -3.45 -21.95 21.11
CA CYS A 185 -4.25 -20.76 21.39
C CYS A 185 -3.43 -19.63 22.00
N THR A 186 -3.48 -18.45 21.40
CA THR A 186 -2.85 -17.22 21.94
C THR A 186 -3.69 -16.01 21.58
N ASP A 187 -3.97 -15.14 22.56
CA ASP A 187 -4.70 -13.89 22.30
C ASP A 187 -3.86 -12.88 21.52
N GLU A 188 -2.57 -13.12 21.30
CA GLU A 188 -1.75 -12.32 20.38
C GLU A 188 -2.27 -12.33 18.94
N LEU A 189 -3.17 -13.27 18.57
CA LEU A 189 -3.90 -13.32 17.29
C LEU A 189 -5.38 -12.91 17.39
N GLN A 190 -5.79 -12.28 18.50
CA GLN A 190 -7.09 -11.62 18.55
C GLN A 190 -7.14 -10.52 17.49
N GLU A 191 -8.30 -10.29 16.88
CA GLU A 191 -8.48 -9.17 15.97
C GLU A 191 -8.94 -7.98 16.82
N TRP A 192 -8.05 -7.00 17.05
CA TRP A 192 -8.42 -5.81 17.82
C TRP A 192 -9.34 -4.87 17.05
N GLY A 193 -10.20 -4.19 17.80
CA GLY A 193 -11.02 -3.10 17.30
C GLY A 193 -10.31 -1.75 17.42
N TYR A 194 -11.09 -0.69 17.21
CA TYR A 194 -10.58 0.68 17.22
C TYR A 194 -9.97 1.10 18.56
N ALA A 195 -10.58 0.70 19.67
CA ALA A 195 -10.20 1.17 20.99
C ALA A 195 -8.78 0.75 21.35
N GLU A 196 -8.46 -0.54 21.17
CA GLU A 196 -7.17 -1.10 21.52
C GLU A 196 -6.05 -0.63 20.59
N ILE A 197 -6.36 -0.47 19.29
CA ILE A 197 -5.41 0.05 18.30
C ILE A 197 -5.08 1.51 18.59
N ALA A 198 -6.08 2.36 18.80
CA ALA A 198 -5.88 3.78 19.06
C ALA A 198 -5.19 4.05 20.40
N ASP A 199 -5.48 3.25 21.43
CA ASP A 199 -4.78 3.32 22.71
C ASP A 199 -3.29 2.94 22.56
N THR A 200 -3.02 1.82 21.87
CA THR A 200 -1.66 1.30 21.72
C THR A 200 -0.78 2.21 20.86
N LEU A 201 -1.34 2.83 19.82
CA LEU A 201 -0.63 3.70 18.87
C LEU A 201 -0.92 5.19 19.10
N SER A 202 -1.36 5.58 20.29
CA SER A 202 -1.89 6.92 20.56
C SER A 202 -0.93 8.06 20.17
N ALA A 203 0.38 7.87 20.41
CA ALA A 203 1.45 8.82 20.09
C ALA A 203 1.81 8.92 18.59
N HIS A 204 1.22 8.10 17.73
CA HIS A 204 1.54 8.01 16.30
C HIS A 204 0.41 8.57 15.43
N GLY A 205 -0.14 9.72 15.82
CA GLY A 205 -1.12 10.51 15.06
C GLY A 205 -2.53 10.51 15.64
N PHE A 206 -2.95 9.48 16.38
CA PHE A 206 -4.32 9.43 16.91
C PHE A 206 -4.56 10.45 18.04
N LEU A 207 -3.52 10.79 18.81
CA LEU A 207 -3.47 11.92 19.74
C LEU A 207 -2.47 12.98 19.26
N PRO A 208 -2.66 14.25 19.68
CA PRO A 208 -1.69 15.31 19.38
C PRO A 208 -0.32 14.98 19.97
N HIS A 209 0.73 15.20 19.19
CA HIS A 209 2.09 15.25 19.67
C HIS A 209 2.35 16.62 20.34
N PRO A 210 3.18 16.72 21.41
CA PRO A 210 3.50 18.00 22.04
C PRO A 210 4.12 19.05 21.11
N ASP A 211 4.80 18.59 20.05
CA ASP A 211 5.39 19.45 19.02
C ASP A 211 4.44 19.76 17.85
N ASP A 212 3.19 19.28 17.87
CA ASP A 212 2.19 19.73 16.91
C ASP A 212 1.77 21.17 17.28
N MET A 213 1.79 22.07 16.30
CA MET A 213 1.32 23.45 16.50
C MET A 213 -0.20 23.51 16.68
N TRP A 214 -0.88 22.55 16.07
CA TRP A 214 -2.33 22.44 16.10
C TRP A 214 -2.76 21.01 15.79
N PHE A 215 -3.88 20.61 16.39
CA PHE A 215 -4.52 19.33 16.19
C PHE A 215 -6.01 19.48 16.42
N GLU A 216 -6.84 18.88 15.56
CA GLU A 216 -8.27 18.77 15.80
C GLU A 216 -8.86 17.50 15.18
N THR A 217 -10.08 17.19 15.62
CA THR A 217 -10.88 16.06 15.15
C THR A 217 -12.24 16.58 14.69
N PRO A 218 -13.00 15.82 13.88
CA PRO A 218 -14.36 16.20 13.51
C PRO A 218 -15.33 16.34 14.70
N PHE A 219 -14.93 15.85 15.87
CA PHE A 219 -15.72 15.85 17.10
C PHE A 219 -15.35 16.98 18.07
N GLY A 220 -14.33 17.79 17.75
CA GLY A 220 -13.88 18.90 18.61
C GLY A 220 -13.25 18.46 19.93
N THR A 221 -12.89 17.18 20.07
CA THR A 221 -12.29 16.60 21.28
C THR A 221 -11.19 15.61 20.94
N THR A 222 -10.20 15.51 21.81
CA THR A 222 -9.15 14.48 21.73
C THR A 222 -9.50 13.22 22.53
N ASP A 223 -10.58 13.21 23.30
CA ASP A 223 -11.06 12.01 24.00
C ASP A 223 -11.65 10.99 23.01
N PHE A 224 -10.95 9.89 22.79
CA PHE A 224 -11.36 8.83 21.87
C PHE A 224 -12.73 8.24 22.17
N THR A 225 -13.15 8.20 23.43
CA THR A 225 -14.45 7.63 23.81
C THR A 225 -15.62 8.46 23.25
N GLN A 226 -15.34 9.72 22.88
CA GLN A 226 -16.29 10.66 22.31
C GLN A 226 -16.16 10.82 20.78
N ARG A 227 -15.21 10.11 20.14
CA ARG A 227 -14.97 10.19 18.70
C ARG A 227 -15.71 9.09 17.94
N HIS A 228 -17.02 9.27 17.75
CA HIS A 228 -17.85 8.29 17.07
C HIS A 228 -19.01 8.92 16.30
N TRP A 229 -19.39 8.30 15.19
CA TRP A 229 -20.64 8.57 14.50
C TRP A 229 -21.75 7.67 15.07
N GLN A 230 -22.99 8.16 15.09
CA GLN A 230 -24.13 7.34 15.47
C GLN A 230 -24.66 6.58 14.25
N TRP A 231 -24.81 5.27 14.38
CA TRP A 231 -25.45 4.42 13.38
C TRP A 231 -26.69 3.77 13.98
N CYS A 232 -27.87 3.96 13.39
CA CYS A 232 -29.14 3.47 13.94
C CYS A 232 -29.88 2.56 12.95
N ASP A 233 -30.63 1.57 13.45
CA ASP A 233 -31.47 0.68 12.63
C ASP A 233 -32.68 1.43 12.01
N ASP A 234 -33.19 2.46 12.70
CA ASP A 234 -34.26 3.38 12.25
C ASP A 234 -33.90 4.81 12.68
N ASP A 235 -34.15 5.80 11.81
CA ASP A 235 -33.76 7.22 12.00
C ASP A 235 -34.36 7.91 13.25
N ASN A 236 -35.27 7.26 14.00
CA ASN A 236 -36.07 7.88 15.06
C ASN A 236 -36.07 7.15 16.42
N VAL A 237 -35.23 6.13 16.63
CA VAL A 237 -35.18 5.40 17.92
C VAL A 237 -33.75 5.28 18.44
N SER A 238 -33.40 6.09 19.46
CA SER A 238 -32.06 6.15 20.05
C SER A 238 -31.57 4.83 20.66
N ASP A 239 -32.49 3.98 21.13
CA ASP A 239 -32.17 2.70 21.77
C ASP A 239 -31.74 1.62 20.76
N SER A 240 -31.81 1.93 19.46
CA SER A 240 -31.38 1.06 18.36
C SER A 240 -30.15 1.62 17.64
N CYS A 241 -29.31 2.39 18.33
CA CYS A 241 -28.09 2.98 17.76
C CYS A 241 -26.81 2.37 18.32
N ILE A 242 -25.74 2.39 17.55
CA ILE A 242 -24.39 2.06 17.97
C ILE A 242 -23.44 3.23 17.67
N ALA A 243 -22.52 3.48 18.61
CA ALA A 243 -21.41 4.39 18.43
C ALA A 243 -20.34 3.73 17.54
N MET A 244 -20.23 4.17 16.29
CA MET A 244 -19.20 3.74 15.35
C MET A 244 -17.96 4.63 15.49
N PRO A 245 -16.82 4.10 15.98
CA PRO A 245 -15.61 4.91 16.17
C PRO A 245 -15.10 5.51 14.85
N ASP A 246 -14.45 6.67 14.95
CA ASP A 246 -13.78 7.31 13.81
C ASP A 246 -12.47 7.95 14.27
N MET A 247 -11.40 7.69 13.51
CA MET A 247 -10.04 8.12 13.86
C MET A 247 -9.54 9.28 13.01
N SER A 248 -10.40 9.99 12.28
CA SER A 248 -9.99 11.13 11.47
C SER A 248 -9.47 12.29 12.32
N TYR A 249 -8.45 12.98 11.84
CA TYR A 249 -7.86 14.17 12.47
C TYR A 249 -7.13 15.03 11.44
N VAL A 250 -6.83 16.26 11.82
CA VAL A 250 -5.86 17.11 11.13
C VAL A 250 -4.83 17.60 12.12
N ALA A 251 -3.57 17.60 11.72
CA ALA A 251 -2.45 18.09 12.51
C ALA A 251 -1.62 19.11 11.72
N GLU A 252 -1.07 20.10 12.42
CA GLU A 252 -0.06 21.02 11.92
C GLU A 252 1.30 20.66 12.55
N PRO A 253 2.05 19.70 11.98
CA PRO A 253 3.33 19.25 12.53
C PRO A 253 4.41 20.34 12.53
N VAL A 254 4.34 21.23 11.55
CA VAL A 254 5.22 22.37 11.31
C VAL A 254 4.42 23.48 10.66
N GLU A 255 4.87 24.72 10.84
CA GLU A 255 4.12 25.90 10.42
C GLU A 255 3.79 25.86 8.92
N GLY A 256 2.51 26.05 8.62
CA GLY A 256 2.02 26.15 7.25
C GLY A 256 1.64 24.82 6.59
N ILE A 257 1.88 23.68 7.23
CA ILE A 257 1.62 22.35 6.66
C ILE A 257 0.53 21.64 7.45
N TRP A 258 -0.58 21.30 6.80
CA TRP A 258 -1.66 20.55 7.42
C TRP A 258 -1.70 19.12 6.86
N LEU A 259 -1.58 18.15 7.75
CA LEU A 259 -1.76 16.73 7.44
C LEU A 259 -3.17 16.32 7.84
N LEU A 260 -4.00 15.98 6.86
CA LEU A 260 -5.38 15.55 7.05
C LEU A 260 -5.47 14.03 6.92
N ALA A 261 -5.62 13.35 8.04
CA ALA A 261 -5.80 11.91 8.14
C ALA A 261 -7.30 11.57 8.13
N ILE A 262 -7.76 10.76 7.16
CA ILE A 262 -9.19 10.45 7.00
C ILE A 262 -9.44 8.96 7.22
N ASP A 263 -10.29 8.63 8.20
CA ASP A 263 -10.73 7.25 8.43
C ASP A 263 -11.89 6.91 7.49
N ALA A 264 -11.51 6.37 6.32
CA ALA A 264 -12.46 5.97 5.29
C ALA A 264 -13.06 4.56 5.48
N ASN A 265 -12.81 3.90 6.62
CA ASN A 265 -13.47 2.62 6.91
C ASN A 265 -14.97 2.81 7.16
N VAL A 266 -15.75 1.88 6.62
CA VAL A 266 -17.17 1.73 6.91
C VAL A 266 -17.47 0.26 7.17
N TYR A 267 -18.01 -0.03 8.35
CA TYR A 267 -18.42 -1.37 8.76
C TYR A 267 -19.94 -1.44 8.83
N GLU A 268 -20.56 -1.72 7.69
CA GLU A 268 -22.02 -1.87 7.63
C GLU A 268 -22.48 -3.02 8.56
N PRO A 269 -23.44 -2.79 9.45
CA PRO A 269 -24.05 -3.85 10.25
C PRO A 269 -24.67 -4.93 9.38
N THR A 270 -24.64 -6.18 9.86
CA THR A 270 -25.35 -7.30 9.25
C THR A 270 -26.45 -7.78 10.18
N GLY A 271 -27.71 -7.64 9.78
CA GLY A 271 -28.84 -7.95 10.66
C GLY A 271 -29.13 -6.79 11.60
N LYS A 272 -29.55 -7.09 12.83
CA LYS A 272 -29.85 -6.06 13.84
C LYS A 272 -28.57 -5.58 14.51
N LEU A 273 -28.51 -4.30 14.88
CA LEU A 273 -27.34 -3.77 15.61
C LEU A 273 -27.03 -4.50 16.92
N SER A 274 -28.05 -5.03 17.60
CA SER A 274 -27.90 -5.84 18.82
C SER A 274 -27.05 -7.10 18.65
N ASP A 275 -26.91 -7.60 17.42
CA ASP A 275 -26.15 -8.82 17.13
C ASP A 275 -24.63 -8.55 17.07
N GLY A 276 -24.23 -7.27 17.00
CA GLY A 276 -22.83 -6.84 16.98
C GLY A 276 -22.04 -7.41 15.79
N GLN A 277 -22.71 -7.72 14.69
CA GLN A 277 -22.10 -8.27 13.48
C GLN A 277 -21.97 -7.19 12.40
N PHE A 278 -20.81 -7.11 11.77
CA PHE A 278 -20.51 -6.12 10.75
C PHE A 278 -19.82 -6.75 9.54
N LYS A 279 -20.05 -6.18 8.36
CA LYS A 279 -19.26 -6.47 7.16
C LYS A 279 -17.83 -5.95 7.36
N GLY A 280 -16.88 -6.53 6.62
CA GLY A 280 -15.54 -5.95 6.52
C GLY A 280 -15.55 -4.70 5.64
N SER A 281 -14.70 -3.73 5.94
CA SER A 281 -14.64 -2.44 5.24
C SER A 281 -13.90 -2.48 3.89
N GLY A 282 -13.19 -3.58 3.58
CA GLY A 282 -12.26 -3.65 2.44
C GLY A 282 -12.86 -3.57 1.02
N ASN A 283 -14.18 -3.48 0.87
CA ASN A 283 -14.84 -3.15 -0.40
C ASN A 283 -15.79 -1.93 -0.26
N ALA A 284 -15.85 -1.32 0.92
CA ALA A 284 -16.78 -0.25 1.24
C ALA A 284 -16.15 1.11 0.91
N GLY A 285 -15.03 1.42 1.57
CA GLY A 285 -14.24 2.64 1.38
C GLY A 285 -15.08 3.91 1.23
N TYR A 286 -14.64 4.79 0.34
CA TYR A 286 -15.32 6.05 0.09
C TYR A 286 -16.72 5.89 -0.53
N ASN A 287 -16.96 4.83 -1.31
CA ASN A 287 -18.28 4.58 -1.91
C ASN A 287 -19.37 4.40 -0.83
N ALA A 288 -19.03 3.78 0.30
CA ALA A 288 -19.93 3.70 1.44
C ALA A 288 -19.89 4.96 2.31
N LEU A 289 -18.70 5.56 2.49
CA LEU A 289 -18.48 6.72 3.37
C LEU A 289 -19.37 7.91 3.03
N ILE A 290 -19.56 8.22 1.75
CA ILE A 290 -20.33 9.40 1.33
C ILE A 290 -21.76 9.40 1.88
N ASN A 291 -22.32 8.22 2.14
CA ASN A 291 -23.64 8.05 2.73
C ASN A 291 -23.56 7.79 4.24
N ALA A 292 -22.57 7.01 4.69
CA ALA A 292 -22.45 6.60 6.09
C ALA A 292 -21.91 7.70 7.03
N LYS A 293 -21.07 8.61 6.54
CA LYS A 293 -20.39 9.65 7.33
C LYS A 293 -20.49 11.05 6.69
N PRO A 294 -21.70 11.59 6.39
CA PRO A 294 -21.83 12.91 5.75
C PRO A 294 -21.27 14.07 6.61
N GLY A 295 -21.30 13.91 7.94
CA GLY A 295 -20.66 14.84 8.86
C GLY A 295 -19.13 14.93 8.67
N LEU A 296 -18.48 13.81 8.35
CA LEU A 296 -17.05 13.78 8.05
C LEU A 296 -16.71 14.56 6.78
N LEU A 297 -17.51 14.40 5.71
CA LEU A 297 -17.34 15.18 4.47
C LEU A 297 -17.50 16.69 4.72
N SER A 298 -18.46 17.06 5.56
CA SER A 298 -18.70 18.46 5.93
C SER A 298 -17.51 19.05 6.69
N TRP A 299 -16.94 18.27 7.62
CA TRP A 299 -15.73 18.68 8.35
C TRP A 299 -14.50 18.76 7.45
N ILE A 300 -14.28 17.78 6.55
CA ILE A 300 -13.19 17.85 5.55
C ILE A 300 -13.31 19.11 4.69
N THR A 301 -14.54 19.45 4.26
CA THR A 301 -14.80 20.65 3.48
C THR A 301 -14.43 21.92 4.25
N ASP A 302 -14.74 21.95 5.55
CA ASP A 302 -14.39 23.05 6.43
C ASP A 302 -12.87 23.17 6.65
N VAL A 303 -12.17 22.06 6.87
CA VAL A 303 -10.71 22.00 6.97
C VAL A 303 -10.07 22.53 5.69
N ALA A 304 -10.48 22.05 4.51
CA ALA A 304 -9.94 22.51 3.23
C ALA A 304 -10.21 24.00 2.97
N ARG A 305 -11.39 24.49 3.34
CA ARG A 305 -11.73 25.91 3.28
C ARG A 305 -10.81 26.74 4.20
N ARG A 306 -10.59 26.31 5.44
CA ARG A 306 -9.73 27.01 6.40
C ARG A 306 -8.26 26.96 5.99
N ALA A 307 -7.77 25.83 5.51
CA ALA A 307 -6.41 25.70 5.00
C ALA A 307 -6.12 26.75 3.93
N ARG A 308 -7.02 26.88 2.94
CA ARG A 308 -6.91 27.91 1.89
C ARG A 308 -6.95 29.33 2.44
N GLN A 309 -7.88 29.63 3.36
CA GLN A 309 -7.99 30.96 3.97
C GLN A 309 -6.76 31.35 4.79
N GLN A 310 -6.08 30.36 5.37
CA GLN A 310 -4.88 30.53 6.19
C GLN A 310 -3.59 30.25 5.41
N HIS A 311 -3.67 30.09 4.09
CA HIS A 311 -2.55 29.79 3.21
C HIS A 311 -1.72 28.56 3.65
N LYS A 312 -2.39 27.55 4.19
CA LYS A 312 -1.80 26.27 4.59
C LYS A 312 -1.74 25.32 3.40
N LYS A 313 -0.63 24.59 3.27
CA LYS A 313 -0.49 23.46 2.34
C LYS A 313 -1.19 22.26 2.96
N LEU A 314 -2.38 21.93 2.46
CA LEU A 314 -3.16 20.78 2.91
C LEU A 314 -2.73 19.51 2.14
N ILE A 315 -2.29 18.50 2.88
CA ILE A 315 -1.91 17.19 2.35
C ILE A 315 -2.81 16.15 3.02
N ALA A 316 -3.70 15.54 2.27
CA ALA A 316 -4.59 14.51 2.80
C ALA A 316 -4.00 13.12 2.60
N PHE A 317 -4.31 12.20 3.52
CA PHE A 317 -4.03 10.79 3.34
C PHE A 317 -5.09 9.92 4.01
N SER A 318 -5.36 8.78 3.42
CA SER A 318 -6.30 7.78 3.93
C SER A 318 -5.97 6.42 3.34
N HIS A 319 -6.61 5.37 3.85
CA HIS A 319 -6.34 4.04 3.32
C HIS A 319 -6.88 3.84 1.89
N PHE A 320 -8.13 4.23 1.64
CA PHE A 320 -8.82 3.94 0.37
C PHE A 320 -8.50 5.00 -0.71
N PRO A 321 -8.44 4.63 -1.99
CA PRO A 321 -8.29 5.60 -3.08
C PRO A 321 -9.47 6.57 -3.14
N MET A 322 -9.22 7.85 -3.43
CA MET A 322 -10.28 8.83 -3.69
C MET A 322 -10.68 8.95 -5.17
N ALA A 323 -9.88 8.39 -6.07
CA ALA A 323 -10.10 8.41 -7.51
C ALA A 323 -9.89 7.02 -8.12
N ASP A 324 -10.19 6.91 -9.42
CA ASP A 324 -9.88 5.76 -10.26
C ASP A 324 -8.39 5.37 -10.16
N PHE A 325 -8.07 4.10 -10.34
CA PHE A 325 -6.70 3.55 -10.36
C PHE A 325 -6.50 2.58 -11.54
N TYR A 326 -7.32 2.73 -12.59
CA TYR A 326 -7.30 1.94 -13.82
C TYR A 326 -7.30 2.80 -15.08
N ASP A 327 -6.90 4.06 -15.03
CA ASP A 327 -6.85 4.95 -16.20
C ASP A 327 -8.14 4.97 -17.03
N HIS A 328 -9.29 4.94 -16.37
CA HIS A 328 -10.61 4.90 -16.99
C HIS A 328 -10.89 3.64 -17.83
N LYS A 329 -10.16 2.54 -17.56
CA LYS A 329 -10.32 1.23 -18.22
C LYS A 329 -11.17 0.22 -17.46
N ALA A 330 -11.73 0.59 -16.31
CA ALA A 330 -12.55 -0.30 -15.48
C ALA A 330 -13.67 -1.00 -16.29
N GLN A 331 -14.38 -0.27 -17.17
CA GLN A 331 -15.44 -0.84 -18.01
C GLN A 331 -14.91 -1.87 -19.01
N GLU A 332 -13.76 -1.61 -19.63
CA GLU A 332 -13.11 -2.53 -20.56
C GLU A 332 -12.63 -3.80 -19.85
N MET A 333 -12.01 -3.64 -18.67
CA MET A 333 -11.61 -4.77 -17.83
C MET A 333 -12.82 -5.60 -17.40
N ALA A 334 -13.90 -4.98 -16.95
CA ALA A 334 -15.13 -5.69 -16.59
C ALA A 334 -15.75 -6.45 -17.77
N ALA A 335 -15.64 -5.93 -19.00
CA ALA A 335 -16.10 -6.62 -20.20
C ALA A 335 -15.26 -7.86 -20.55
N ILE A 336 -14.00 -7.94 -20.11
CA ILE A 336 -13.09 -9.07 -20.36
C ILE A 336 -13.12 -10.08 -19.21
N PHE A 337 -13.02 -9.62 -17.97
CA PHE A 337 -12.83 -10.45 -16.77
C PHE A 337 -14.12 -10.65 -15.96
N GLY A 338 -15.17 -9.87 -16.26
CA GLY A 338 -16.41 -9.82 -15.50
C GLY A 338 -16.39 -8.77 -14.39
N PRO A 339 -17.57 -8.34 -13.92
CA PRO A 339 -17.70 -7.21 -12.98
C PRO A 339 -17.22 -7.50 -11.55
N GLY A 340 -17.01 -8.77 -11.20
CA GLY A 340 -16.51 -9.19 -9.88
C GLY A 340 -15.01 -9.46 -9.81
N ALA A 341 -14.30 -9.36 -10.92
CA ALA A 341 -12.86 -9.60 -11.02
C ALA A 341 -12.06 -8.30 -10.83
N MET A 342 -10.72 -8.39 -10.81
CA MET A 342 -9.83 -7.23 -10.88
C MET A 342 -10.14 -6.18 -9.81
N GLN A 343 -10.56 -6.60 -8.62
CA GLN A 343 -10.83 -5.69 -7.50
C GLN A 343 -11.80 -4.52 -7.82
N MET A 344 -12.68 -4.69 -8.83
CA MET A 344 -13.53 -3.60 -9.35
C MET A 344 -14.43 -2.96 -8.28
N ALA A 345 -14.84 -3.74 -7.27
CA ALA A 345 -15.67 -3.24 -6.16
C ALA A 345 -14.98 -2.15 -5.32
N ARG A 346 -13.66 -2.02 -5.40
CA ARG A 346 -12.86 -1.06 -4.63
C ARG A 346 -12.64 0.27 -5.36
N ILE A 347 -13.03 0.36 -6.62
CA ILE A 347 -12.90 1.59 -7.41
C ILE A 347 -13.94 2.62 -6.93
N PRO A 348 -13.52 3.84 -6.55
CA PRO A 348 -14.46 4.91 -6.29
C PRO A 348 -15.31 5.21 -7.53
N SER A 349 -16.63 5.33 -7.38
CA SER A 349 -17.47 5.76 -8.49
C SER A 349 -17.13 7.19 -8.93
N GLU A 350 -17.53 7.59 -10.14
CA GLU A 350 -17.34 8.97 -10.61
C GLU A 350 -18.08 9.97 -9.69
N ASP A 351 -19.26 9.60 -9.18
CA ASP A 351 -20.02 10.40 -8.23
C ASP A 351 -19.29 10.53 -6.88
N THR A 352 -18.74 9.43 -6.36
CA THR A 352 -17.93 9.42 -5.14
C THR A 352 -16.71 10.32 -5.29
N THR A 353 -15.95 10.14 -6.38
CA THR A 353 -14.76 10.96 -6.69
C THR A 353 -15.12 12.43 -6.80
N THR A 354 -16.25 12.75 -7.44
CA THR A 354 -16.76 14.12 -7.59
C THR A 354 -17.14 14.74 -6.24
N ALA A 355 -17.82 13.98 -5.37
CA ALA A 355 -18.18 14.43 -4.03
C ALA A 355 -16.93 14.71 -3.18
N LEU A 356 -15.91 13.85 -3.26
CA LEU A 356 -14.65 14.03 -2.56
C LEU A 356 -13.87 15.25 -3.07
N ALA A 357 -13.75 15.41 -4.39
CA ALA A 357 -13.09 16.57 -4.98
C ALA A 357 -13.84 17.89 -4.66
N ALA A 358 -15.17 17.83 -4.49
CA ALA A 358 -15.98 18.97 -4.08
C ALA A 358 -15.71 19.46 -2.64
N THR A 359 -15.13 18.63 -1.78
CA THR A 359 -14.69 19.06 -0.44
C THR A 359 -13.57 20.11 -0.51
N GLY A 360 -12.86 20.19 -1.64
CA GLY A 360 -11.73 21.10 -1.84
C GLY A 360 -10.38 20.50 -1.45
N VAL A 361 -10.33 19.22 -1.06
CA VAL A 361 -9.08 18.44 -1.05
C VAL A 361 -8.57 18.32 -2.48
N LYS A 362 -7.28 18.63 -2.69
CA LYS A 362 -6.64 18.59 -4.01
C LYS A 362 -5.47 17.61 -4.11
N LEU A 363 -4.85 17.24 -2.99
CA LEU A 363 -3.76 16.28 -2.94
C LEU A 363 -4.07 15.21 -1.89
N HIS A 364 -4.03 13.96 -2.32
CA HIS A 364 -4.34 12.81 -1.49
C HIS A 364 -3.38 11.64 -1.75
N PHE A 365 -2.91 11.00 -0.68
CA PHE A 365 -2.12 9.77 -0.72
C PHE A 365 -2.93 8.61 -0.14
N ALA A 366 -3.02 7.49 -0.87
CA ALA A 366 -3.72 6.30 -0.41
C ALA A 366 -2.96 4.99 -0.62
N GLY A 367 -3.39 3.94 0.08
CA GLY A 367 -2.90 2.57 -0.05
C GLY A 367 -3.97 1.64 -0.60
N HIS A 368 -4.27 0.56 0.13
CA HIS A 368 -5.33 -0.43 -0.06
C HIS A 368 -5.17 -1.37 -1.27
N MET A 369 -4.77 -0.81 -2.41
CA MET A 369 -4.74 -1.54 -3.69
C MET A 369 -3.44 -2.32 -3.90
N HIS A 370 -2.42 -2.06 -3.08
CA HIS A 370 -1.08 -2.63 -3.18
C HIS A 370 -0.43 -2.41 -4.56
N LEU A 371 -0.69 -1.24 -5.16
CA LEU A 371 -0.14 -0.83 -6.44
C LEU A 371 0.27 0.63 -6.41
N TYR A 372 1.11 1.02 -7.35
CA TYR A 372 1.40 2.40 -7.67
C TYR A 372 0.53 2.88 -8.82
N ASP A 373 -0.07 4.06 -8.65
CA ASP A 373 -0.91 4.72 -9.66
C ASP A 373 -1.03 6.22 -9.31
N VAL A 374 -1.23 7.04 -10.35
CA VAL A 374 -1.42 8.49 -10.20
C VAL A 374 -2.63 8.93 -10.99
N ALA A 375 -3.70 9.26 -10.29
CA ALA A 375 -4.96 9.67 -10.92
C ALA A 375 -5.29 11.13 -10.62
N VAL A 376 -5.73 11.84 -11.67
CA VAL A 376 -6.31 13.18 -11.54
C VAL A 376 -7.80 13.09 -11.82
N SER A 377 -8.61 13.48 -10.84
CA SER A 377 -10.07 13.54 -11.02
C SER A 377 -10.43 14.50 -12.16
N ARG A 378 -11.48 14.17 -12.92
CA ARG A 378 -12.01 15.02 -14.00
C ARG A 378 -12.54 16.37 -13.53
N HIS A 379 -12.90 16.48 -12.25
CA HIS A 379 -13.52 17.65 -11.67
C HIS A 379 -12.68 18.17 -10.50
N LYS A 380 -12.40 19.48 -10.46
CA LYS A 380 -11.72 20.16 -9.35
C LYS A 380 -10.26 19.74 -9.09
N ASN A 381 -9.64 18.95 -9.98
CA ASN A 381 -8.22 18.61 -10.01
C ASN A 381 -7.70 17.97 -8.71
N LEU A 382 -8.47 17.04 -8.11
CA LEU A 382 -7.97 16.17 -7.06
C LEU A 382 -6.93 15.21 -7.66
N LEU A 383 -5.69 15.30 -7.18
CA LEU A 383 -4.61 14.34 -7.42
C LEU A 383 -4.62 13.28 -6.33
N ASN A 384 -4.84 12.03 -6.72
CA ASN A 384 -4.74 10.84 -5.87
C ASN A 384 -3.49 10.05 -6.26
N VAL A 385 -2.57 9.90 -5.32
CA VAL A 385 -1.39 9.06 -5.46
C VAL A 385 -1.63 7.76 -4.70
N GLN A 386 -1.65 6.63 -5.41
CA GLN A 386 -1.58 5.32 -4.78
C GLN A 386 -0.13 5.01 -4.42
N VAL A 387 0.13 4.96 -3.12
CA VAL A 387 1.42 4.61 -2.55
C VAL A 387 1.59 3.10 -2.66
N PRO A 388 2.72 2.61 -3.22
CA PRO A 388 2.95 1.18 -3.31
C PRO A 388 3.09 0.54 -1.92
N SER A 389 2.70 -0.72 -1.82
CA SER A 389 2.84 -1.52 -0.59
C SER A 389 4.25 -2.07 -0.44
N LEU A 390 4.79 -2.13 0.77
CA LEU A 390 6.01 -2.90 1.04
C LEU A 390 5.81 -4.42 0.94
N ALA A 391 4.57 -4.88 1.04
CA ALA A 391 4.19 -6.30 1.10
C ALA A 391 3.85 -6.91 -0.26
N ALA A 392 3.92 -6.14 -1.35
CA ALA A 392 3.54 -6.60 -2.69
C ALA A 392 4.47 -6.01 -3.77
N TYR A 393 4.39 -6.57 -4.98
CA TYR A 393 5.14 -6.03 -6.11
C TYR A 393 4.50 -4.74 -6.64
N GLN A 394 5.23 -3.64 -6.85
CA GLN A 394 6.66 -3.46 -6.55
C GLN A 394 6.84 -2.69 -5.23
N PRO A 395 7.70 -3.16 -4.30
CA PRO A 395 7.80 -2.58 -2.97
C PRO A 395 8.43 -1.19 -2.99
N GLY A 396 7.81 -0.25 -2.28
CA GLY A 396 8.30 1.12 -2.20
C GLY A 396 7.53 1.99 -1.21
N TYR A 397 7.88 3.26 -1.19
CA TYR A 397 7.21 4.31 -0.42
C TYR A 397 7.28 5.64 -1.17
N THR A 398 6.41 6.58 -0.86
CA THR A 398 6.36 7.87 -1.56
C THR A 398 6.88 8.99 -0.68
N VAL A 399 7.56 9.99 -1.25
CA VAL A 399 8.06 11.18 -0.56
C VAL A 399 7.51 12.41 -1.25
N ILE A 400 6.98 13.34 -0.46
CA ILE A 400 6.75 14.72 -0.92
C ILE A 400 7.86 15.62 -0.40
N THR A 401 8.45 16.40 -1.29
CA THR A 401 9.46 17.42 -1.00
C THR A 401 8.86 18.79 -1.25
N LEU A 402 8.64 19.56 -0.18
CA LEU A 402 7.96 20.85 -0.23
C LEU A 402 8.98 21.97 -0.57
N SER A 403 8.64 22.80 -1.56
CA SER A 403 9.45 23.98 -1.87
C SER A 403 9.38 25.01 -0.74
N GLN A 404 10.54 25.52 -0.35
CA GLN A 404 10.68 26.61 0.63
C GLN A 404 10.34 27.98 0.06
N GLN A 405 10.44 28.14 -1.27
CA GLN A 405 10.33 29.44 -1.94
C GLN A 405 9.04 29.56 -2.76
N GLN A 406 8.48 28.43 -3.19
CA GLN A 406 7.32 28.37 -4.06
C GLN A 406 6.17 27.62 -3.37
N ASN A 407 4.96 27.86 -3.84
CA ASN A 407 3.77 27.12 -3.40
C ASN A 407 3.65 25.77 -4.14
N THR A 408 4.76 25.03 -4.23
CA THR A 408 4.89 23.79 -4.99
C THR A 408 5.52 22.68 -4.17
N ALA A 409 5.41 21.45 -4.67
CA ALA A 409 6.08 20.27 -4.17
C ALA A 409 6.47 19.31 -5.29
N GLN A 410 7.50 18.51 -5.01
CA GLN A 410 7.88 17.35 -5.79
C GLN A 410 7.40 16.09 -5.09
N ILE A 411 6.80 15.15 -5.82
CA ILE A 411 6.38 13.86 -5.30
C ILE A 411 7.18 12.78 -6.03
N ASP A 412 7.91 11.97 -5.27
CA ASP A 412 8.78 10.91 -5.78
C ASP A 412 8.46 9.59 -5.10
N THR A 413 8.41 8.50 -5.86
CA THR A 413 8.30 7.15 -5.28
C THR A 413 9.67 6.47 -5.23
N VAL A 414 10.02 5.97 -4.06
CA VAL A 414 11.29 5.29 -3.77
C VAL A 414 11.02 3.79 -3.71
N LEU A 415 11.64 3.04 -4.62
CA LEU A 415 11.60 1.59 -4.63
C LEU A 415 12.54 1.00 -3.57
N ILE A 416 12.10 -0.07 -2.91
CA ILE A 416 12.89 -0.83 -1.95
C ILE A 416 13.28 -2.17 -2.58
N ASN A 417 14.52 -2.26 -3.06
CA ASN A 417 15.02 -3.49 -3.69
C ASN A 417 15.84 -4.35 -2.72
N ASP A 418 16.71 -3.71 -1.94
CA ASP A 418 17.67 -4.42 -1.09
C ASP A 418 17.21 -4.34 0.38
N VAL A 419 16.81 -5.47 0.93
CA VAL A 419 16.34 -5.60 2.31
C VAL A 419 17.29 -6.53 3.06
N PRO A 420 18.02 -6.07 4.09
CA PRO A 420 18.85 -6.96 4.89
C PRO A 420 18.04 -8.11 5.49
N ASP A 421 18.61 -9.32 5.49
CA ASP A 421 18.06 -10.54 6.10
C ASP A 421 16.70 -11.04 5.59
N PHE A 422 16.14 -10.51 4.49
CA PHE A 422 14.84 -10.98 3.98
C PHE A 422 14.81 -12.49 3.63
N THR A 423 15.96 -13.07 3.28
CA THR A 423 16.11 -14.50 2.96
C THR A 423 16.31 -15.39 4.19
N ARG A 424 16.39 -14.82 5.40
CA ARG A 424 16.73 -15.54 6.64
C ARG A 424 15.84 -16.73 6.94
N TRP A 425 14.59 -16.71 6.48
CA TRP A 425 13.62 -17.77 6.71
C TRP A 425 13.40 -18.72 5.52
N PHE A 426 14.13 -18.56 4.41
CA PHE A 426 13.97 -19.40 3.22
C PHE A 426 14.20 -20.89 3.51
N ALA A 427 15.16 -21.22 4.38
CA ALA A 427 15.41 -22.60 4.80
C ALA A 427 14.19 -23.22 5.54
N LEU A 428 13.34 -22.41 6.17
CA LEU A 428 12.11 -22.86 6.82
C LEU A 428 11.01 -23.14 5.79
N TYR A 429 10.87 -22.28 4.77
CA TYR A 429 9.98 -22.54 3.63
C TYR A 429 10.42 -23.76 2.81
N GLN A 430 11.72 -23.99 2.69
CA GLN A 430 12.25 -25.19 2.03
C GLN A 430 11.83 -26.48 2.75
N LYS A 431 11.71 -26.46 4.09
CA LYS A 431 11.15 -27.59 4.86
C LYS A 431 9.67 -27.79 4.57
N GLU A 432 8.90 -26.72 4.45
CA GLU A 432 7.49 -26.81 4.03
C GLU A 432 7.37 -27.47 2.65
N TRP A 433 8.18 -27.01 1.69
CA TRP A 433 8.22 -27.56 0.35
C TRP A 433 8.52 -29.07 0.35
N GLN A 434 9.51 -29.49 1.14
CA GLN A 434 9.88 -30.90 1.30
C GLN A 434 8.75 -31.72 1.92
N ALA A 435 8.10 -31.20 2.97
CA ALA A 435 6.99 -31.85 3.65
C ALA A 435 5.78 -32.04 2.70
N ARG A 436 5.43 -31.02 1.91
CA ARG A 436 4.36 -31.11 0.89
C ARG A 436 4.65 -32.19 -0.15
N ARG A 437 5.88 -32.18 -0.69
CA ARG A 437 6.31 -33.17 -1.68
C ARG A 437 6.26 -34.61 -1.12
N ALA A 438 6.68 -34.81 0.13
CA ALA A 438 6.60 -36.10 0.79
C ALA A 438 5.16 -36.55 1.09
N GLY A 439 4.26 -35.60 1.36
CA GLY A 439 2.84 -35.83 1.66
C GLY A 439 1.92 -35.93 0.45
N SER A 440 2.45 -36.02 -0.78
CA SER A 440 1.67 -36.06 -2.03
C SER A 440 0.78 -34.82 -2.27
N VAL A 441 1.10 -33.68 -1.65
CA VAL A 441 0.49 -32.38 -1.95
C VAL A 441 1.37 -31.68 -2.97
N SER A 442 0.78 -31.14 -4.05
CA SER A 442 1.55 -30.40 -5.06
C SER A 442 2.35 -29.29 -4.40
N PRO A 443 3.70 -29.32 -4.46
CA PRO A 443 4.49 -28.24 -3.90
C PRO A 443 4.36 -27.01 -4.79
N TRP A 444 4.54 -25.82 -4.18
CA TRP A 444 4.68 -24.58 -4.92
C TRP A 444 6.05 -24.51 -5.64
N HIS A 445 6.21 -23.56 -6.56
CA HIS A 445 7.44 -23.42 -7.34
C HIS A 445 8.59 -22.89 -6.48
N ALA A 446 9.67 -23.66 -6.34
CA ALA A 446 10.77 -23.36 -5.45
C ALA A 446 11.68 -22.20 -5.91
N ASP A 447 11.55 -21.74 -7.16
CA ASP A 447 12.37 -20.67 -7.76
C ASP A 447 12.28 -19.35 -7.00
N ILE A 448 11.18 -19.13 -6.27
CA ILE A 448 11.03 -17.97 -5.38
C ILE A 448 12.07 -17.92 -4.25
N LEU A 449 12.68 -19.04 -3.89
CA LEU A 449 13.74 -19.09 -2.87
C LEU A 449 15.15 -18.83 -3.43
N ASP A 450 15.31 -18.78 -4.75
CA ASP A 450 16.60 -18.57 -5.41
C ASP A 450 16.89 -17.09 -5.73
N VAL A 451 15.98 -16.20 -5.36
CA VAL A 451 16.08 -14.76 -5.63
C VAL A 451 17.14 -14.06 -4.77
N THR A 452 17.74 -13.02 -5.33
CA THR A 452 18.86 -12.30 -4.69
C THR A 452 18.48 -10.94 -4.08
N SER A 453 17.32 -10.39 -4.46
CA SER A 453 16.82 -9.12 -3.95
C SER A 453 15.36 -9.25 -3.50
N TYR A 454 14.91 -8.30 -2.67
CA TYR A 454 13.53 -8.27 -2.23
C TYR A 454 12.58 -7.86 -3.36
N GLY A 455 13.04 -7.02 -4.29
CA GLY A 455 12.31 -6.72 -5.54
C GLY A 455 12.02 -8.00 -6.33
N ASP A 456 13.04 -8.84 -6.55
CA ASP A 456 12.88 -10.13 -7.23
C ASP A 456 11.97 -11.09 -6.45
N PHE A 457 12.01 -11.07 -5.12
CA PHE A 457 11.13 -11.88 -4.27
C PHE A 457 9.67 -11.50 -4.43
N THR A 458 9.36 -10.20 -4.39
CA THR A 458 7.99 -9.70 -4.61
C THR A 458 7.50 -9.95 -6.03
N ASP A 459 8.38 -9.84 -7.05
CA ASP A 459 8.04 -10.22 -8.42
C ASP A 459 7.72 -11.71 -8.54
N ALA A 460 8.58 -12.57 -7.96
CA ALA A 460 8.35 -14.00 -7.91
C ALA A 460 7.03 -14.33 -7.17
N HIS A 461 6.71 -13.61 -6.10
CA HIS A 461 5.43 -13.71 -5.40
C HIS A 461 4.26 -13.33 -6.31
N LEU A 462 4.30 -12.17 -6.98
CA LEU A 462 3.27 -11.74 -7.93
C LEU A 462 3.04 -12.79 -9.01
N ARG A 463 4.12 -13.29 -9.62
CA ARG A 463 4.14 -14.38 -10.58
C ARG A 463 3.40 -15.63 -10.08
N GLN A 464 3.52 -15.98 -8.80
CA GLN A 464 2.77 -17.09 -8.21
C GLN A 464 1.30 -16.73 -7.94
N VAL A 465 1.00 -15.51 -7.47
CA VAL A 465 -0.38 -15.04 -7.28
C VAL A 465 -1.15 -15.06 -8.61
N ILE A 466 -0.51 -14.65 -9.71
CA ILE A 466 -1.10 -14.71 -11.05
C ILE A 466 -1.51 -16.15 -11.37
N ARG A 467 -0.59 -17.10 -11.22
CA ARG A 467 -0.80 -18.52 -11.56
C ARG A 467 -1.81 -19.22 -10.66
N GLN A 468 -1.79 -18.93 -9.36
CA GLN A 468 -2.55 -19.67 -8.35
C GLN A 468 -3.90 -19.02 -8.00
N ARG A 469 -4.03 -17.71 -8.21
CA ARG A 469 -5.21 -16.94 -7.82
C ARG A 469 -5.86 -16.22 -8.99
N TYR A 470 -5.14 -15.37 -9.72
CA TYR A 470 -5.78 -14.51 -10.71
C TYR A 470 -6.24 -15.27 -11.96
N LEU A 471 -5.36 -16.04 -12.60
CA LEU A 471 -5.74 -16.83 -13.78
C LEU A 471 -6.89 -17.82 -13.48
N PRO A 472 -6.87 -18.60 -12.37
CA PRO A 472 -7.93 -19.57 -12.12
C PRO A 472 -9.27 -18.97 -11.68
N ARG A 473 -9.27 -17.78 -11.05
CA ARG A 473 -10.47 -17.21 -10.41
C ARG A 473 -11.05 -15.99 -11.12
N GLU A 474 -10.23 -15.26 -11.85
CA GLU A 474 -10.60 -13.94 -12.40
C GLU A 474 -10.57 -13.91 -13.94
N TRP A 475 -9.82 -14.79 -14.60
CA TRP A 475 -9.75 -14.83 -16.05
C TRP A 475 -10.81 -15.76 -16.66
N PRO A 476 -11.29 -15.49 -17.89
CA PRO A 476 -12.07 -16.46 -18.66
C PRO A 476 -11.32 -17.79 -18.77
N ALA A 477 -11.97 -18.89 -18.37
CA ALA A 477 -11.31 -20.18 -18.17
C ALA A 477 -10.60 -20.70 -19.44
N ALA A 478 -11.20 -20.49 -20.62
CA ALA A 478 -10.61 -20.90 -21.90
C ALA A 478 -9.32 -20.12 -22.20
N ILE A 479 -9.31 -18.81 -21.95
CA ILE A 479 -8.13 -17.95 -22.14
C ILE A 479 -7.05 -18.26 -21.10
N ALA A 480 -7.41 -18.44 -19.83
CA ALA A 480 -6.47 -18.80 -18.77
C ALA A 480 -5.75 -20.12 -19.09
N THR A 481 -6.51 -21.13 -19.56
CA THR A 481 -5.95 -22.42 -19.99
C THR A 481 -5.02 -22.26 -21.19
N LEU A 482 -5.42 -21.44 -22.16
CA LEU A 482 -4.62 -21.15 -23.35
C LEU A 482 -3.26 -20.55 -22.95
N PHE A 483 -3.23 -19.52 -22.09
CA PHE A 483 -2.00 -18.87 -21.63
C PHE A 483 -1.10 -19.82 -20.83
N ALA A 484 -1.68 -20.67 -19.98
CA ALA A 484 -0.93 -21.60 -19.15
C ALA A 484 -0.22 -22.71 -19.93
N GLN A 485 -0.76 -23.11 -21.08
CA GLN A 485 -0.34 -24.31 -21.81
C GLN A 485 0.42 -24.05 -23.11
N HIS A 486 0.40 -22.81 -23.61
CA HIS A 486 0.88 -22.50 -24.94
C HIS A 486 1.95 -21.42 -24.96
N THR A 487 2.68 -21.38 -26.07
CA THR A 487 3.61 -20.31 -26.40
C THR A 487 2.87 -19.04 -26.82
N ILE A 488 3.57 -17.91 -26.78
CA ILE A 488 3.09 -16.63 -27.32
C ILE A 488 2.64 -16.79 -28.77
N ASN A 489 3.39 -17.53 -29.59
CA ASN A 489 3.04 -17.79 -30.99
C ASN A 489 1.66 -18.46 -31.13
N GLU A 490 1.43 -19.52 -30.38
CA GLU A 490 0.18 -20.29 -30.44
C GLU A 490 -1.01 -19.47 -29.91
N VAL A 491 -0.81 -18.64 -28.89
CA VAL A 491 -1.81 -17.66 -28.44
C VAL A 491 -2.15 -16.68 -29.54
N LEU A 492 -1.14 -16.09 -30.21
CA LEU A 492 -1.37 -15.15 -31.29
C LEU A 492 -2.07 -15.80 -32.49
N VAL A 493 -1.72 -17.04 -32.86
CA VAL A 493 -2.44 -17.80 -33.89
C VAL A 493 -3.91 -18.02 -33.51
N SER A 494 -4.20 -18.25 -32.23
CA SER A 494 -5.56 -18.45 -31.71
C SER A 494 -6.44 -17.21 -31.79
N THR A 495 -5.89 -16.03 -32.10
CA THR A 495 -6.67 -14.82 -32.40
C THR A 495 -7.35 -14.87 -33.78
N GLY A 496 -6.83 -15.69 -34.70
CA GLY A 496 -7.23 -15.76 -36.10
C GLY A 496 -6.62 -14.68 -37.00
N CYS A 497 -5.71 -13.85 -36.49
CA CYS A 497 -4.98 -12.85 -37.25
C CYS A 497 -3.77 -13.48 -37.95
N SER A 498 -3.51 -13.12 -39.22
CA SER A 498 -2.39 -13.69 -39.99
C SER A 498 -1.04 -13.16 -39.48
N LEU A 499 -0.12 -14.07 -39.13
CA LEU A 499 1.25 -13.77 -38.69
C LEU A 499 2.32 -14.02 -39.78
N ALA A 500 1.90 -14.30 -41.02
CA ALA A 500 2.79 -14.82 -42.06
C ALA A 500 3.99 -13.91 -42.37
N GLU A 501 3.80 -12.59 -42.30
CA GLU A 501 4.86 -11.60 -42.54
C GLU A 501 5.70 -11.31 -41.28
N GLU A 502 5.15 -11.49 -40.08
CA GLU A 502 5.86 -11.24 -38.81
C GLU A 502 6.77 -12.37 -38.35
N SER A 503 6.63 -13.57 -38.91
CA SER A 503 7.64 -14.63 -38.77
C SER A 503 9.07 -14.18 -39.19
N ARG A 504 9.17 -13.05 -39.90
CA ARG A 504 10.42 -12.38 -40.31
C ARG A 504 10.74 -11.10 -39.53
N SER A 505 9.90 -10.66 -38.60
CA SER A 505 10.09 -9.44 -37.80
C SER A 505 11.03 -9.72 -36.62
N HIS A 506 12.12 -8.96 -36.52
CA HIS A 506 13.07 -9.05 -35.39
C HIS A 506 12.48 -8.63 -34.05
N TYR A 507 11.31 -7.95 -34.04
CA TYR A 507 10.65 -7.50 -32.82
C TYR A 507 9.80 -8.58 -32.14
N LEU A 508 9.23 -9.53 -32.90
CA LEU A 508 8.39 -10.60 -32.35
C LEU A 508 9.13 -11.93 -32.28
N GLN A 509 9.86 -12.28 -33.33
CA GLN A 509 10.42 -13.62 -33.55
C GLN A 509 11.23 -14.19 -32.37
N PRO A 510 12.04 -13.42 -31.63
CA PRO A 510 12.77 -13.94 -30.47
C PRO A 510 11.87 -14.37 -29.31
N TYR A 511 10.68 -13.79 -29.20
CA TYR A 511 9.78 -13.94 -28.04
C TYR A 511 8.63 -14.91 -28.32
N LEU A 512 8.30 -15.15 -29.59
CA LEU A 512 7.25 -16.08 -30.02
C LEU A 512 7.33 -17.49 -29.37
N PRO A 513 8.52 -18.09 -29.16
CA PRO A 513 8.64 -19.41 -28.51
C PRO A 513 8.48 -19.38 -26.98
N MET A 514 8.46 -18.20 -26.35
CA MET A 514 8.30 -18.09 -24.89
C MET A 514 6.89 -18.50 -24.48
N ASN A 515 6.73 -18.94 -23.23
CA ASN A 515 5.43 -19.27 -22.65
C ASN A 515 4.54 -18.00 -22.58
N ALA A 516 3.26 -18.13 -22.91
CA ALA A 516 2.34 -16.99 -22.93
C ALA A 516 2.06 -16.36 -21.55
N LEU A 517 2.39 -17.04 -20.45
CA LEU A 517 2.33 -16.47 -19.10
C LEU A 517 3.17 -15.20 -18.95
N HIS A 518 4.23 -15.00 -19.75
CA HIS A 518 4.99 -13.74 -19.74
C HIS A 518 4.12 -12.51 -20.07
N LEU A 519 3.09 -12.67 -20.93
CA LEU A 519 2.15 -11.60 -21.25
C LEU A 519 1.25 -11.26 -20.05
N ALA A 520 0.83 -12.28 -19.29
CA ALA A 520 0.05 -12.09 -18.07
C ALA A 520 0.92 -11.47 -16.96
N ASP A 521 2.14 -11.96 -16.78
CA ASP A 521 3.12 -11.43 -15.82
C ASP A 521 3.35 -9.93 -16.07
N ASP A 522 3.62 -9.54 -17.31
CA ASP A 522 3.86 -8.14 -17.67
C ASP A 522 2.60 -7.26 -17.59
N PHE A 523 1.40 -7.81 -17.86
CA PHE A 523 0.14 -7.09 -17.63
C PHE A 523 -0.03 -6.69 -16.15
N TYR A 524 0.18 -7.64 -15.24
CA TYR A 524 0.06 -7.38 -13.81
C TYR A 524 1.20 -6.52 -13.27
N ARG A 525 2.42 -6.63 -13.82
CA ARG A 525 3.52 -5.71 -13.49
C ARG A 525 3.20 -4.29 -13.90
N ALA A 526 2.69 -4.08 -15.11
CA ALA A 526 2.26 -2.76 -15.58
C ALA A 526 1.15 -2.20 -14.68
N ARG A 527 0.12 -2.99 -14.40
CA ARG A 527 -0.98 -2.64 -13.51
C ARG A 527 -0.52 -2.26 -12.10
N ASN A 528 0.46 -2.97 -11.56
CA ASN A 528 0.85 -2.81 -10.16
C ASN A 528 1.91 -1.73 -9.93
N ALA A 529 2.75 -1.42 -10.93
CA ALA A 529 3.92 -0.57 -10.73
C ALA A 529 4.02 0.59 -11.73
N GLY A 530 3.10 0.71 -12.70
CA GLY A 530 3.10 1.80 -13.67
C GLY A 530 4.46 1.94 -14.35
N ALA A 531 5.05 3.14 -14.28
CA ALA A 531 6.35 3.43 -14.88
C ALA A 531 7.54 2.74 -14.18
N MET A 532 7.34 2.17 -12.99
CA MET A 532 8.36 1.43 -12.25
C MET A 532 8.43 -0.05 -12.68
N ALA A 533 7.45 -0.54 -13.44
CA ALA A 533 7.38 -1.93 -13.86
C ALA A 533 8.59 -2.37 -14.70
N THR A 534 9.14 -3.54 -14.38
CA THR A 534 10.17 -4.20 -15.19
C THR A 534 9.56 -5.35 -15.98
N PHE A 535 9.57 -5.26 -17.32
CA PHE A 535 8.91 -6.22 -18.20
C PHE A 535 9.82 -7.36 -18.67
N SER A 536 9.23 -8.54 -18.88
CA SER A 536 9.89 -9.70 -19.49
C SER A 536 10.13 -9.47 -20.98
N LEU A 537 9.19 -8.78 -21.64
CA LEU A 537 9.23 -8.48 -23.06
C LEU A 537 9.45 -6.99 -23.29
N PRO A 538 10.17 -6.59 -24.37
CA PRO A 538 10.39 -5.18 -24.64
C PRO A 538 9.08 -4.48 -25.01
N VAL A 539 8.90 -3.20 -24.63
CA VAL A 539 7.71 -2.40 -24.99
C VAL A 539 7.43 -2.41 -26.51
N ALA A 540 8.47 -2.46 -27.35
CA ALA A 540 8.35 -2.57 -28.80
C ALA A 540 7.61 -3.86 -29.26
N PHE A 541 7.70 -4.96 -28.51
CA PHE A 541 6.92 -6.17 -28.76
C PHE A 541 5.42 -5.88 -28.64
N TYR A 542 5.02 -5.21 -27.56
CA TYR A 542 3.61 -4.87 -27.29
C TYR A 542 3.05 -3.87 -28.30
N LEU A 543 3.82 -2.84 -28.66
CA LEU A 543 3.45 -1.91 -29.74
C LEU A 543 3.18 -2.65 -31.05
N ARG A 544 4.07 -3.57 -31.42
CA ARG A 544 3.89 -4.36 -32.64
C ARG A 544 2.69 -5.28 -32.51
N MET A 545 2.49 -5.96 -31.38
CA MET A 545 1.33 -6.81 -31.14
C MET A 545 0.00 -6.03 -31.29
N ALA A 546 -0.10 -4.82 -30.73
CA ALA A 546 -1.26 -3.96 -30.88
C ALA A 546 -1.52 -3.53 -32.33
N GLU A 547 -0.47 -3.20 -33.08
CA GLU A 547 -0.56 -2.88 -34.51
C GLU A 547 -1.16 -4.04 -35.32
N LEU A 548 -0.74 -5.28 -35.03
CA LEU A 548 -1.26 -6.47 -35.72
C LEU A 548 -2.73 -6.70 -35.45
N LEU A 549 -3.14 -6.57 -34.19
CA LEU A 549 -4.50 -6.82 -33.76
C LEU A 549 -5.49 -5.75 -34.25
N SER A 550 -5.01 -4.54 -34.53
CA SER A 550 -5.83 -3.41 -34.99
C SER A 550 -5.95 -3.28 -36.51
N THR A 551 -4.93 -3.69 -37.27
CA THR A 551 -4.84 -3.39 -38.71
C THR A 551 -5.21 -4.56 -39.63
N ARG A 552 -5.14 -5.81 -39.15
CA ARG A 552 -5.26 -6.99 -40.01
C ARG A 552 -6.67 -7.59 -40.01
N GLN A 553 -7.02 -8.21 -41.14
CA GLN A 553 -8.22 -9.06 -41.23
C GLN A 553 -7.99 -10.32 -40.38
N CYS A 554 -8.67 -10.38 -39.24
CA CYS A 554 -8.68 -11.56 -38.39
C CYS A 554 -9.90 -12.43 -38.73
N SER A 555 -9.65 -13.69 -39.03
CA SER A 555 -10.70 -14.70 -39.18
C SER A 555 -11.19 -15.17 -37.80
N ASN A 556 -12.33 -15.87 -37.74
CA ASN A 556 -12.71 -16.61 -36.54
C ASN A 556 -12.12 -18.02 -36.65
N PRO A 557 -11.02 -18.33 -35.95
CA PRO A 557 -10.39 -19.64 -36.04
C PRO A 557 -11.35 -20.69 -35.48
N THR A 558 -11.32 -21.89 -36.06
CA THR A 558 -12.13 -23.03 -35.59
C THR A 558 -11.54 -23.71 -34.35
N THR A 559 -10.29 -23.40 -34.00
CA THR A 559 -9.51 -24.08 -32.97
C THR A 559 -9.64 -23.48 -31.57
N PHE A 560 -10.17 -22.26 -31.44
CA PHE A 560 -10.38 -21.59 -30.15
C PHE A 560 -11.75 -20.92 -30.10
N THR A 561 -12.43 -21.04 -28.96
CA THR A 561 -13.86 -20.69 -28.83
C THR A 561 -14.11 -19.21 -28.55
N GLU A 562 -13.11 -18.45 -28.10
CA GLU A 562 -13.26 -17.04 -27.66
C GLU A 562 -12.27 -16.06 -28.35
N PRO A 563 -12.05 -16.13 -29.67
CA PRO A 563 -10.98 -15.37 -30.35
C PRO A 563 -11.17 -13.86 -30.26
N GLN A 564 -12.40 -13.36 -30.17
CA GLN A 564 -12.68 -11.92 -30.03
C GLN A 564 -12.32 -11.39 -28.64
N GLN A 565 -12.64 -12.15 -27.59
CA GLN A 565 -12.30 -11.79 -26.22
C GLN A 565 -10.79 -11.87 -26.00
N LEU A 566 -10.13 -12.88 -26.60
CA LEU A 566 -8.67 -12.97 -26.63
C LEU A 566 -8.02 -11.76 -27.29
N ARG A 567 -8.51 -11.31 -28.45
CA ARG A 567 -8.00 -10.10 -29.12
C ARG A 567 -8.13 -8.86 -28.23
N ARG A 568 -9.30 -8.67 -27.58
CA ARG A 568 -9.53 -7.56 -26.65
C ARG A 568 -8.57 -7.62 -25.47
N LEU A 569 -8.36 -8.80 -24.89
CA LEU A 569 -7.40 -8.97 -23.82
C LEU A 569 -5.97 -8.64 -24.25
N LEU A 570 -5.49 -9.15 -25.39
CA LEU A 570 -4.14 -8.85 -25.87
C LEU A 570 -3.96 -7.36 -26.19
N MET A 571 -5.01 -6.69 -26.68
CA MET A 571 -5.01 -5.22 -26.81
C MET A 571 -4.90 -4.54 -25.45
N LEU A 572 -5.71 -4.94 -24.46
CA LEU A 572 -5.63 -4.41 -23.09
C LEU A 572 -4.23 -4.60 -22.50
N ILE A 573 -3.64 -5.79 -22.61
CA ILE A 573 -2.27 -6.07 -22.14
C ILE A 573 -1.27 -5.12 -22.81
N SER A 574 -1.37 -4.96 -24.15
CA SER A 574 -0.49 -4.06 -24.89
C SER A 574 -0.64 -2.61 -24.44
N GLU A 575 -1.88 -2.15 -24.24
CA GLU A 575 -2.16 -0.80 -23.77
C GLU A 575 -1.63 -0.57 -22.36
N SER A 576 -1.87 -1.49 -21.43
CA SER A 576 -1.34 -1.39 -20.06
C SER A 576 0.18 -1.27 -20.04
N VAL A 577 0.90 -2.11 -20.80
CA VAL A 577 2.37 -2.07 -20.84
C VAL A 577 2.89 -0.80 -21.52
N THR A 578 2.27 -0.39 -22.63
CA THR A 578 2.74 0.77 -23.40
C THR A 578 2.40 2.11 -22.75
N ARG A 579 1.35 2.16 -21.93
CA ARG A 579 0.95 3.35 -21.16
C ARG A 579 1.57 3.43 -19.78
N SER A 580 2.07 2.33 -19.21
CA SER A 580 2.67 2.33 -17.87
C SER A 580 3.73 3.43 -17.68
N PRO A 581 4.58 3.80 -18.66
CA PRO A 581 5.51 4.93 -18.50
C PRO A 581 4.83 6.29 -18.30
N GLY A 582 3.53 6.38 -18.54
CA GLY A 582 2.68 7.56 -18.35
C GLY A 582 2.36 7.88 -16.90
N ASP A 583 2.50 6.92 -15.97
CA ASP A 583 2.41 7.17 -14.53
C ASP A 583 3.71 7.82 -14.05
N PRO A 584 3.74 9.14 -13.84
CA PRO A 584 5.00 9.84 -13.57
C PRO A 584 5.62 9.33 -12.26
N GLN A 585 6.87 8.88 -12.27
CA GLN A 585 7.62 8.60 -11.03
C GLN A 585 7.97 9.88 -10.25
N HIS A 586 7.92 11.02 -10.93
CA HIS A 586 8.23 12.35 -10.42
C HIS A 586 7.12 13.30 -10.82
N ILE A 587 6.43 13.88 -9.83
CA ILE A 587 5.31 14.80 -10.04
C ILE A 587 5.67 16.17 -9.49
N GLU A 588 5.55 17.20 -10.33
CA GLU A 588 5.54 18.59 -9.89
C GLU A 588 4.10 18.99 -9.57
N TYR A 589 3.85 19.38 -8.32
CA TYR A 589 2.53 19.73 -7.80
C TYR A 589 2.48 21.18 -7.31
N ALA A 590 1.39 21.90 -7.58
CA ALA A 590 1.14 23.26 -7.12
C ALA A 590 -0.06 23.31 -6.16
N PHE A 591 0.07 24.01 -5.03
CA PHE A 591 -0.95 24.11 -3.97
C PHE A 591 -1.96 25.25 -4.19
N ASP A 592 -2.29 25.59 -5.44
CA ASP A 592 -3.12 26.75 -5.83
C ASP A 592 -4.45 26.91 -5.09
#